data_AF-A0A4Y8CAF5-F1
#
_entry.id   AF-A0A4Y8CAF5-F1
#
_cell.length_a   1.000
_cell.length_b   1.000
_cell.length_c   1.000
_cell.angle_alpha   90.00
_cell.angle_beta   90.00
_cell.angle_gamma   90.00
#
_symmetry.space_group_name_H-M   'P 1'
#
loop_
_entity.id
_entity.type
_entity.pdbx_description
1 polymer ?
#
loop_
_entity_poly.entity_id
_entity_poly.type
_entity_poly.pdbx_seq_one_letter_code
_entity_poly.pdbx_strand_id
1 'polypeptide(L)'
;MEYKRFKTRQIKVGNVLIGGDAPISVQSMLFTKTRDIEGSLEQINRLYFAGANIVRLACLDMADARALKEIKAKSPLPLIVDIHFNHNLAVYCAEFIDGVRI
;
A
#
# COMPACT_ATOMS: atom_id res chain seq x y z
N MET A 1 -19.18 27.41 0.63
CA MET A 1 -19.38 26.42 1.70
C MET A 1 -18.01 25.96 2.15
N GLU A 2 -17.69 26.18 3.42
CA GLU A 2 -16.42 25.72 4.01
C GLU A 2 -16.64 24.30 4.54
N TYR A 3 -16.04 23.31 3.87
CA TYR A 3 -16.13 21.92 4.31
C TYR A 3 -15.20 21.70 5.49
N LYS A 4 -15.78 21.53 6.68
CA LYS A 4 -15.03 21.22 7.90
C LYS A 4 -14.79 19.72 7.98
N ARG A 5 -13.53 19.31 7.96
CA ARG A 5 -13.14 17.90 8.10
C ARG A 5 -13.56 17.33 9.46
N PHE A 6 -13.99 16.07 9.47
CA PHE A 6 -14.26 15.34 10.70
C PHE A 6 -12.98 15.08 11.51
N LYS A 7 -13.01 15.37 12.82
CA LYS A 7 -11.87 15.14 13.71
C LYS A 7 -11.61 13.65 13.86
N THR A 8 -10.42 13.21 13.48
CA THR A 8 -10.00 11.80 13.53
C THR A 8 -8.65 11.69 14.23
N ARG A 9 -8.37 10.51 14.81
CA ARG A 9 -7.01 10.18 15.25
C ARG A 9 -6.10 10.11 14.03
N GLN A 10 -4.92 10.73 14.14
CA GLN A 10 -3.90 10.64 13.10
C GLN A 10 -3.13 9.33 13.20
N ILE A 11 -2.92 8.67 12.07
CA ILE A 11 -2.12 7.45 11.92
C ILE A 11 -1.04 7.65 10.87
N LYS A 12 -0.14 6.66 10.74
CA LYS A 12 0.96 6.68 9.77
C LYS A 12 0.95 5.37 8.95
N VAL A 13 1.09 5.50 7.64
CA VAL A 13 1.32 4.40 6.69
C VAL A 13 2.64 4.68 5.97
N GLY A 14 3.68 3.93 6.32
CA GLY A 14 5.04 4.23 5.84
C GLY A 14 5.47 5.62 6.32
N ASN A 15 5.71 6.56 5.42
CA ASN A 15 5.97 7.96 5.73
C ASN A 15 4.75 8.89 5.59
N VAL A 16 3.58 8.38 5.19
CA VAL A 16 2.37 9.17 4.94
C VAL A 16 1.50 9.26 6.20
N LEU A 17 1.08 10.47 6.55
CA LEU A 17 0.18 10.74 7.67
C LEU A 17 -1.27 10.75 7.18
N ILE A 18 -2.18 10.10 7.91
CA ILE A 18 -3.61 10.01 7.56
C ILE A 18 -4.45 10.43 8.77
N GLY A 19 -5.46 11.26 8.52
CA GLY A 19 -6.35 11.77 9.57
C GLY A 19 -5.79 13.01 10.28
N GLY A 20 -6.52 13.49 11.29
CA GLY A 20 -6.23 14.77 11.95
C GLY A 20 -6.18 15.91 10.93
N ASP A 21 -5.07 16.65 10.95
CA ASP A 21 -4.84 17.81 10.07
C ASP A 21 -4.01 17.47 8.81
N ALA A 22 -3.60 16.20 8.63
CA ALA A 22 -2.80 15.78 7.47
C ALA A 22 -3.59 15.90 6.15
N PRO A 23 -3.01 16.31 5.01
CA PRO A 23 -3.74 16.37 3.73
C PRO A 23 -4.47 15.07 3.36
N ILE A 24 -5.55 15.15 2.56
CA ILE A 24 -6.23 13.93 2.07
C ILE A 24 -5.25 13.19 1.16
N SER A 25 -4.81 12.00 1.58
CA SER A 25 -3.90 11.18 0.79
C SER A 25 -4.62 10.49 -0.36
N VAL A 26 -3.96 10.41 -1.50
CA VAL A 26 -4.41 9.69 -2.69
C VAL A 26 -3.83 8.27 -2.64
N GLN A 27 -4.71 7.28 -2.67
CA GLN A 27 -4.35 5.87 -2.76
C GLN A 27 -4.81 5.30 -4.10
N SER A 28 -4.01 4.44 -4.70
CA SER A 28 -4.39 3.63 -5.87
C SER A 28 -4.08 2.14 -5.66
N MET A 29 -4.52 1.29 -6.59
CA MET A 29 -4.31 -0.16 -6.54
C MET A 29 -3.73 -0.67 -7.86
N LEU A 30 -2.76 -1.57 -7.75
CA LEU A 30 -2.17 -2.23 -8.92
C LEU A 30 -3.16 -3.20 -9.55
N PHE A 31 -3.04 -3.39 -10.86
CA PHE A 31 -3.73 -4.44 -11.59
C PHE A 31 -2.75 -5.52 -12.10
N THR A 32 -1.44 -5.28 -12.01
CA THR A 32 -0.43 -6.31 -12.29
C THR A 32 -0.57 -7.49 -11.32
N LYS A 33 -0.10 -8.66 -11.74
CA LYS A 33 0.08 -9.78 -10.81
C LYS A 33 1.23 -9.43 -9.89
N THR A 34 1.04 -9.49 -8.58
CA THR A 34 2.07 -9.09 -7.60
C THR A 34 3.37 -9.87 -7.73
N ARG A 35 3.32 -11.14 -8.15
CA ARG A 35 4.53 -11.93 -8.48
C ARG A 35 5.33 -11.44 -9.69
N ASP A 36 4.74 -10.62 -10.55
CA ASP A 36 5.46 -9.86 -11.58
C ASP A 36 6.05 -8.61 -10.94
N ILE A 37 7.24 -8.77 -10.36
CA ILE A 37 7.94 -7.74 -9.59
C ILE A 37 8.25 -6.52 -10.47
N GLU A 38 8.79 -6.75 -11.67
CA GLU A 38 9.18 -5.67 -12.58
C GLU A 38 7.95 -4.90 -13.08
N GLY A 39 6.90 -5.60 -13.54
CA GLY A 39 5.66 -4.94 -13.95
C GLY A 39 4.99 -4.18 -12.80
N SER A 40 5.05 -4.72 -11.57
CA SER A 40 4.53 -4.04 -10.39
C SER A 40 5.34 -2.78 -10.06
N LEU A 41 6.67 -2.83 -10.11
CA LEU A 41 7.53 -1.67 -9.88
C LEU A 41 7.35 -0.61 -10.96
N GLU A 42 7.19 -0.99 -12.22
CA GLU A 42 6.89 -0.06 -13.30
C GLU A 42 5.56 0.67 -13.03
N GLN A 43 4.50 -0.08 -12.68
CA GLN A 43 3.21 0.51 -12.36
C GLN A 43 3.28 1.42 -11.12
N ILE A 44 4.00 1.01 -10.07
CA ILE A 44 4.22 1.84 -8.87
C ILE A 44 4.91 3.14 -9.24
N ASN A 45 5.96 3.11 -10.08
CA ASN A 45 6.65 4.32 -10.50
C ASN A 45 5.73 5.26 -11.30
N ARG A 46 4.89 4.72 -12.19
CA ARG A 46 3.88 5.53 -12.90
C ARG A 46 2.91 6.21 -11.94
N LEU A 47 2.45 5.50 -10.91
CA LEU A 47 1.58 6.05 -9.87
C LEU A 47 2.29 7.10 -9.01
N TYR A 48 3.56 6.88 -8.68
CA TYR A 48 4.40 7.86 -7.98
C TYR A 48 4.50 9.17 -8.77
N PHE A 49 4.84 9.11 -10.06
CA PHE A 49 4.91 10.31 -10.90
C PHE A 49 3.54 10.96 -11.14
N ALA A 50 2.44 10.20 -11.05
CA ALA A 50 1.08 10.73 -11.10
C ALA A 50 0.62 11.37 -9.77
N GLY A 51 1.43 11.33 -8.71
CA GLY A 51 1.14 11.95 -7.42
C GLY A 51 0.39 11.05 -6.42
N ALA A 52 0.36 9.73 -6.61
CA ALA A 52 -0.15 8.82 -5.60
C ALA A 52 0.70 8.91 -4.33
N ASN A 53 0.07 8.79 -3.16
CA ASN A 53 0.77 8.77 -1.87
C ASN A 53 0.93 7.36 -1.32
N ILE A 54 0.00 6.46 -1.63
CA ILE A 54 -0.02 5.08 -1.12
C ILE A 54 -0.46 4.16 -2.26
N VAL A 55 0.10 2.97 -2.30
CA VAL A 55 -0.26 1.96 -3.29
C VAL A 55 -0.68 0.66 -2.62
N ARG A 56 -1.74 0.04 -3.15
CA ARG A 56 -2.23 -1.26 -2.70
C ARG A 56 -1.95 -2.36 -3.72
N LEU A 57 -1.58 -3.55 -3.24
CA LEU A 57 -1.34 -4.75 -4.05
C LEU A 57 -2.11 -5.94 -3.48
N ALA A 58 -2.61 -6.82 -4.36
CA ALA A 58 -3.25 -8.07 -3.95
C ALA A 58 -2.21 -9.12 -3.51
N CYS A 59 -2.53 -9.93 -2.51
CA CYS A 59 -1.72 -11.09 -2.14
C CYS A 59 -2.59 -12.33 -2.04
N LEU A 60 -2.49 -13.23 -3.04
CA LEU A 60 -3.34 -14.42 -3.11
C LEU A 60 -2.68 -15.63 -2.46
N ASP A 61 -1.36 -15.71 -2.52
CA ASP A 61 -0.57 -16.83 -2.01
C ASP A 61 0.82 -16.40 -1.50
N MET A 62 1.62 -17.37 -1.06
CA MET A 62 2.97 -17.14 -0.58
C MET A 62 3.95 -16.69 -1.67
N ALA A 63 3.67 -16.93 -2.96
CA ALA A 63 4.51 -16.43 -4.04
C ALA A 63 4.35 -14.92 -4.16
N ASP A 64 3.11 -14.42 -4.12
CA ASP A 64 2.82 -12.99 -4.09
C ASP A 64 3.38 -12.34 -2.81
N ALA A 65 3.25 -13.00 -1.66
CA ALA A 65 3.77 -12.49 -0.39
C ALA A 65 5.30 -12.31 -0.39
N ARG A 66 6.04 -13.25 -1.00
CA ARG A 66 7.50 -13.13 -1.16
C ARG A 66 7.87 -12.03 -2.14
N ALA A 67 7.14 -11.92 -3.26
CA ALA A 67 7.35 -10.84 -4.22
C ALA A 67 7.12 -9.46 -3.60
N LEU A 68 6.13 -9.30 -2.72
CA LEU A 68 5.88 -8.06 -1.99
C LEU A 68 7.09 -7.60 -1.17
N LYS A 69 7.87 -8.52 -0.60
CA LYS A 69 9.07 -8.18 0.17
C LYS A 69 10.11 -7.50 -0.72
N GLU A 70 10.30 -8.01 -1.95
CA GLU A 70 11.22 -7.42 -2.91
C GLU A 70 10.69 -6.09 -3.47
N ILE A 71 9.40 -6.03 -3.82
CA ILE A 71 8.75 -4.80 -4.29
C ILE A 71 8.86 -3.72 -3.22
N LYS A 72 8.61 -4.05 -1.94
CA LYS A 72 8.70 -3.12 -0.81
C LYS A 72 10.10 -2.53 -0.66
N ALA A 73 11.16 -3.31 -0.87
CA ALA A 73 12.53 -2.83 -0.78
C ALA A 73 12.88 -1.81 -1.88
N LYS A 74 12.19 -1.86 -3.03
CA LYS A 74 12.44 -1.02 -4.22
C LYS A 74 11.40 0.08 -4.42
N SER A 75 10.25 0.00 -3.77
CA SER A 75 9.12 0.91 -3.98
C SER A 75 9.41 2.33 -3.46
N PRO A 76 9.16 3.39 -4.27
CA PRO A 76 9.21 4.77 -3.80
C PRO A 76 8.00 5.18 -2.94
N LEU A 77 6.94 4.35 -2.89
CA LEU A 77 5.71 4.62 -2.16
C LEU A 77 5.48 3.60 -1.03
N PRO A 78 4.81 4.01 0.07
CA PRO A 78 4.24 3.08 1.02
C PRO A 78 3.29 2.08 0.36
N LEU A 79 3.41 0.83 0.76
CA LEU A 79 2.64 -0.28 0.21
C LEU A 79 1.65 -0.81 1.24
N ILE A 80 0.42 -1.07 0.79
CA ILE A 80 -0.60 -1.79 1.53
C ILE A 80 -0.81 -3.14 0.85
N VAL A 81 -0.79 -4.22 1.62
CA VAL A 81 -1.20 -5.53 1.13
C VAL A 81 -2.70 -5.74 1.33
N ASP A 82 -3.35 -6.31 0.33
CA ASP A 82 -4.76 -6.68 0.34
C ASP A 82 -4.93 -8.20 0.46
N ILE A 83 -5.51 -8.66 1.57
CA ILE A 83 -5.64 -10.08 1.94
C ILE A 83 -7.09 -10.37 2.31
N HIS A 84 -7.70 -11.34 1.62
CA HIS A 84 -9.13 -11.61 1.80
C HIS A 84 -9.43 -12.68 2.87
N PHE A 85 -8.67 -13.79 2.89
CA PHE A 85 -9.06 -14.97 3.68
C PHE A 85 -7.93 -15.60 4.49
N ASN A 86 -6.68 -15.53 4.02
CA ASN A 86 -5.57 -16.27 4.64
C ASN A 86 -4.79 -15.40 5.64
N HIS A 87 -5.13 -15.50 6.92
CA HIS A 87 -4.47 -14.74 7.99
C HIS A 87 -2.97 -15.02 8.09
N ASN A 88 -2.49 -16.21 7.68
CA ASN A 88 -1.06 -16.50 7.68
C ASN A 88 -0.28 -15.61 6.71
N LEU A 89 -0.89 -15.24 5.57
CA LEU A 89 -0.31 -14.27 4.65
C LEU A 89 -0.25 -12.87 5.29
N ALA A 90 -1.27 -12.51 6.08
CA ALA A 90 -1.33 -11.21 6.73
C ALA A 90 -0.24 -11.07 7.80
N VAL A 91 -0.07 -12.09 8.63
CA VAL A 91 1.00 -12.14 9.63
C VAL A 91 2.36 -12.08 8.95
N TYR A 92 2.57 -12.85 7.87
CA TYR A 92 3.83 -12.84 7.13
C TYR A 92 4.14 -11.46 6.51
N CYS A 93 3.17 -10.82 5.86
CA CYS A 93 3.38 -9.53 5.22
C CYS A 93 3.57 -8.39 6.25
N ALA A 94 2.92 -8.48 7.40
CA ALA A 94 2.99 -7.46 8.46
C ALA A 94 4.41 -7.21 8.99
N GLU A 95 5.35 -8.14 8.79
CA GLU A 95 6.74 -7.97 9.19
C GLU A 95 7.49 -6.90 8.37
N PHE A 96 7.01 -6.55 7.17
CA PHE A 96 7.73 -5.65 6.26
C PHE A 96 6.85 -4.64 5.51
N ILE A 97 5.54 -4.86 5.43
CA ILE A 97 4.61 -3.99 4.69
C ILE A 97 4.18 -2.78 5.53
N ASP A 98 3.81 -1.67 4.89
CA ASP A 98 3.43 -0.43 5.60
C ASP A 98 1.98 -0.45 6.11
N GLY A 99 1.15 -1.34 5.58
CA GLY A 99 -0.22 -1.54 6.02
C GLY A 99 -0.82 -2.84 5.51
N VAL A 100 -1.76 -3.38 6.27
CA VAL A 100 -2.51 -4.60 5.93
C VAL A 100 -3.98 -4.23 5.84
N ARG A 101 -4.61 -4.50 4.69
CA ARG A 101 -6.05 -4.47 4.52
C ARG A 101 -6.56 -5.90 4.54
N ILE A 102 -7.44 -6.18 5.51
CA ILE A 102 -8.15 -7.44 5.71
C ILE A 102 -9.66 -7.18 5.77
#